data_AF-A0A932MAN0-F1
#
_entry.id   AF-A0A932MAN0-F1
#
_cell.length_a   1.000
_cell.length_b   1.000
_cell.length_c   1.000
_cell.angle_alpha   90.00
_cell.angle_beta   90.00
_cell.angle_gamma   90.00
#
_symmetry.space_group_name_H-M   'P 1'
#
loop_
_entity.id
_entity.type
_entity.pdbx_description
1 polymer ?
#
loop_
_entity_poly.entity_id
_entity_poly.type
_entity_poly.pdbx_seq_one_letter_code
_entity_poly.pdbx_strand_id
1 'polypeptide(L)' 'MRSTPLPHVLEPEDIAGPILFLASDAAAYVTGQSYNVNCGTYMF' A
#
# COMPACT_ATOMS: atom_id res chain seq x y z
N MET A 1 2.56 2.58 -22.35
CA MET A 1 2.38 3.78 -21.49
C MET A 1 2.77 3.40 -20.08
N ARG A 2 3.66 4.15 -19.43
CA ARG A 2 4.10 3.89 -18.06
C ARG A 2 3.08 4.55 -17.13
N SER A 3 2.09 3.78 -16.67
CA SER A 3 0.86 4.30 -16.02
C SER A 3 1.02 4.64 -14.55
N THR A 4 2.16 4.34 -13.94
CA THR A 4 2.42 4.51 -12.51
C THR A 4 3.82 5.12 -12.29
N PRO A 5 3.99 6.01 -11.29
CA PRO A 5 5.31 6.56 -10.92
C PRO A 5 6.34 5.48 -10.59
N LEU A 6 5.93 4.44 -9.85
CA LEU A 6 6.78 3.28 -9.58
C LEU A 6 6.56 2.22 -10.69
N PRO A 7 7.59 1.82 -11.44
CA PRO A 7 7.48 0.87 -12.54
C PRO A 7 7.42 -0.58 -12.03
N HIS A 8 6.31 -0.94 -11.41
CA HIS A 8 6.08 -2.26 -10.85
C HIS A 8 4.65 -2.72 -11.10
N VAL A 9 4.50 -3.99 -11.50
CA VAL A 9 3.18 -4.63 -11.61
C VAL A 9 2.92 -5.31 -10.28
N LEU A 10 1.86 -4.88 -9.59
CA LEU A 10 1.56 -5.39 -8.25
C LEU A 10 1.26 -6.89 -8.29
N GLU A 11 1.86 -7.60 -7.35
CA GLU A 11 1.62 -8.99 -7.02
C GLU A 11 0.88 -9.09 -5.66
N PRO A 12 0.23 -10.22 -5.33
CA PRO A 12 -0.46 -10.39 -4.05
C PRO A 12 0.38 -10.07 -2.81
N GLU A 13 1.69 -10.33 -2.88
CA GLU A 13 2.67 -10.11 -1.82
C GLU A 13 2.85 -8.63 -1.49
N ASP A 14 2.67 -7.73 -2.47
CA ASP A 14 2.77 -6.28 -2.27
C ASP A 14 1.63 -5.73 -1.39
N ILE A 15 0.50 -6.44 -1.31
CA ILE A 15 -0.60 -6.12 -0.39
C ILE A 15 -0.39 -6.81 0.96
N ALA A 16 0.12 -8.04 0.96
CA ALA A 16 0.32 -8.81 2.19
C ALA A 16 1.23 -8.09 3.20
N GLY A 17 2.33 -7.49 2.73
CA GLY A 17 3.26 -6.73 3.59
C GLY A 17 2.61 -5.57 4.36
N PRO A 18 1.96 -4.60 3.67
CA PRO A 18 1.22 -3.53 4.31
C PRO A 18 0.13 -4.01 5.27
N ILE A 19 -0.60 -5.08 4.92
CA ILE A 19 -1.64 -5.64 5.82
C ILE A 19 -1.01 -6.24 7.09
N LEU A 20 0.10 -6.97 6.96
CA LEU A 20 0.83 -7.49 8.13
C LEU A 20 1.36 -6.37 9.02
N PHE A 21 1.86 -5.27 8.44
CA PHE A 21 2.24 -4.08 9.20
C PHE A 21 1.04 -3.50 9.96
N LEU A 22 -0.09 -3.27 9.27
CA LEU A 22 -1.29 -2.70 9.87
C LEU A 22 -1.93 -3.61 10.94
N ALA A 23 -1.75 -4.92 10.83
CA ALA A 23 -2.20 -5.90 11.83
C ALA A 23 -1.26 -6.04 13.03
N SER A 24 -0.07 -5.43 12.99
CA SER A 24 0.93 -5.54 14.04
C SER A 24 0.83 -4.42 15.08
N ASP A 25 1.48 -4.61 16.23
CA ASP A 25 1.60 -3.59 17.28
C ASP A 25 2.25 -2.29 16.79
N ALA A 26 3.04 -2.33 15.71
CA ALA A 26 3.68 -1.14 15.14
C ALA A 26 2.66 -0.13 14.59
N ALA A 27 1.43 -0.58 14.27
CA ALA A 27 0.35 0.24 13.77
C ALA A 27 -0.71 0.59 14.85
N ALA A 28 -0.41 0.41 16.15
CA ALA A 28 -1.40 0.55 17.23
C ALA A 28 -2.15 1.90 17.30
N TYR A 29 -1.59 2.95 16.70
CA TYR A 29 -2.19 4.30 16.67
C TYR A 29 -2.64 4.72 15.26
N VAL A 30 -2.70 3.77 14.32
CA VAL A 30 -3.15 3.98 12.94
C VAL A 30 -4.58 3.47 12.81
N THR A 31 -5.54 4.39 12.69
CA THR A 31 -6.95 4.05 12.54
C THR A 31 -7.72 5.08 11.70
N GLY A 32 -8.82 4.65 11.08
CA GLY A 32 -9.68 5.50 10.24
C GLY A 32 -9.03 6.02 8.96
N GLN A 33 -7.91 5.40 8.53
CA GLN A 33 -7.17 5.80 7.34
C GLN A 33 -7.42 4.83 6.18
N SER A 34 -7.35 5.36 4.96
CA SER A 34 -7.31 4.58 3.72
C SER A 34 -5.91 4.65 3.13
N TYR A 35 -5.29 3.50 2.88
CA TYR A 35 -3.94 3.41 2.33
C TYR A 35 -3.97 2.93 0.89
N ASN A 36 -3.37 3.72 0.01
CA ASN A 36 -3.21 3.38 -1.41
C ASN A 36 -1.95 2.54 -1.60
N VAL A 37 -2.13 1.26 -1.98
CA VAL A 37 -1.03 0.39 -2.43
C VAL A 37 -1.19 0.18 -3.93
N ASN A 38 -0.72 1.14 -4.72
CA ASN A 38 -1.05 1.24 -6.16
C ASN A 38 0.11 1.76 -7.02
N CYS A 39 1.36 1.66 -6.56
CA CYS A 39 2.53 2.18 -7.27
C CYS A 39 2.47 3.69 -7.62
N GLY A 40 1.62 4.47 -6.93
CA GLY A 40 1.42 5.90 -7.17
C GLY A 40 0.42 6.23 -8.27
N THR A 41 -0.46 5.28 -8.65
CA THR A 41 -1.50 5.52 -9.67
C THR A 41 -2.52 6.58 -9.23
N TYR A 42 -2.73 6.72 -7.92
CA TYR A 42 -3.65 7.68 -7.32
C TYR A 42 -2.94 8.37 -6.14
N MET A 43 -3.01 9.71 -6.10
CA MET A 43 -2.16 10.52 -5.22
C MET A 43 -2.89 11.71 -4.57
N PHE A 44 -4.21 11.81 -4.69
CA PHE A 44 -5.02 12.93 -4.16
C PHE A 44 -5.95 12.47 -3.04
#